data_AF-A0A521SKS4-F1
#
_entry.id   AF-A0A521SKS4-F1
#
_cell.length_a   1.000
_cell.length_b   1.000
_cell.length_c   1.000
_cell.angle_alpha   90.00
_cell.angle_beta   90.00
_cell.angle_gamma   90.00
#
_symmetry.space_group_name_H-M   'P 1'
#
loop_
_entity.id
_entity.type
_entity.pdbx_description
1 polymer ?
#
loop_
_entity_poly.entity_id
_entity_poly.type
_entity_poly.pdbx_seq_one_letter_code
_entity_poly.pdbx_strand_id
1 'polypeptide(L)' 'MFGLGMPELLVLLVIVLIIFGAGKLPEIGLGLGKAIRGFKKGMSEPDAIDVTPKEKGEETRKEGVEKH' A
#
# COMPACT_ATOMS: atom_id res chain seq x y z
N MET A 1 -5.45 -27.04 -26.63
CA MET A 1 -6.45 -26.60 -25.64
C MET A 1 -6.13 -25.15 -25.31
N PHE A 2 -7.03 -24.22 -25.65
CA PHE A 2 -6.85 -22.78 -25.43
C PHE A 2 -6.96 -22.49 -23.93
N GLY A 3 -5.85 -22.56 -23.21
CA GLY A 3 -5.74 -22.01 -21.86
C GLY A 3 -5.69 -20.50 -21.96
N LEU A 4 -6.36 -19.80 -21.05
CA LEU A 4 -6.17 -18.35 -20.88
C LEU A 4 -4.69 -18.12 -20.53
N GLY A 5 -3.91 -17.77 -21.55
CA GLY A 5 -2.51 -17.48 -21.41
C GLY A 5 -2.31 -16.06 -20.91
N MET A 6 -1.05 -15.74 -20.61
CA MET A 6 -0.65 -14.37 -20.30
C MET A 6 -1.04 -13.37 -21.41
N PRO A 7 -0.96 -13.70 -22.72
CA PRO A 7 -1.38 -12.78 -23.78
C PRO A 7 -2.86 -12.41 -23.73
N GLU A 8 -3.75 -13.38 -23.54
CA GLU A 8 -5.21 -13.17 -23.48
C GLU A 8 -5.60 -12.29 -22.29
N LEU A 9 -4.98 -12.52 -21.12
CA LEU A 9 -5.15 -11.68 -19.93
C LEU A 9 -4.71 -10.24 -20.17
N LEU A 10 -3.62 -10.04 -20.92
CA LEU A 10 -3.09 -8.71 -21.24
C LEU A 10 -4.03 -7.96 -22.19
N VAL A 11 -4.56 -8.63 -23.21
CA VAL A 11 -5.57 -8.05 -24.11
C VAL A 11 -6.84 -7.64 -23.34
N LEU A 12 -7.33 -8.51 -22.46
CA LEU A 12 -8.48 -8.19 -21.61
C LEU A 12 -8.20 -7.00 -20.69
N LEU A 13 -7.01 -6.95 -20.08
CA LEU A 13 -6.58 -5.84 -19.24
C LEU A 13 -6.57 -4.51 -20.02
N VAL A 14 -6.09 -4.52 -21.27
CA VAL A 14 -6.09 -3.34 -22.14
C VAL A 14 -7.52 -2.87 -22.43
N ILE A 15 -8.46 -3.78 -22.71
CA ILE A 15 -9.87 -3.43 -22.94
C ILE A 15 -10.47 -2.76 -21.69
N VAL A 16 -10.24 -3.34 -20.51
CA VAL A 16 -10.69 -2.77 -19.23
C VAL A 16 -10.05 -1.40 -19.00
N LEU A 17 -8.77 -1.25 -19.30
CA LEU A 17 -8.06 0.04 -19.20
C LEU A 17 -8.64 1.11 -20.13
N ILE A 18 -9.14 0.75 -21.30
CA ILE A 18 -9.79 1.70 -22.21
C ILE A 18 -11.14 2.15 -21.65
N ILE A 19 -11.92 1.24 -21.10
CA ILE A 19 -13.26 1.54 -20.54
C ILE A 19 -13.15 2.39 -19.28
N PHE A 20 -12.29 1.98 -18.34
CA PHE A 20 -12.16 2.62 -17.04
C PHE A 20 -11.10 3.73 -17.00
N GLY A 21 -10.15 3.73 -17.95
CA GLY A 21 -8.99 4.63 -17.96
C GLY A 21 -7.82 4.11 -17.11
N ALA A 22 -6.59 4.37 -17.55
CA ALA A 22 -5.37 3.94 -16.86
C ALA A 22 -5.18 4.53 -15.45
N GLY A 23 -5.81 5.68 -15.15
CA GLY A 23 -5.73 6.32 -13.84
C GLY A 23 -6.62 5.69 -12.77
N LYS A 24 -7.69 4.97 -13.15
CA LYS A 24 -8.66 4.41 -12.19
C LYS A 24 -8.15 3.16 -11.47
N LEU A 25 -7.32 2.35 -12.14
CA LEU A 25 -6.74 1.15 -11.54
C LEU A 25 -5.80 1.45 -10.35
N PRO A 26 -4.84 2.39 -10.44
CA PRO A 26 -4.05 2.82 -9.29
C PRO A 26 -4.89 3.42 -8.16
N GLU A 27 -5.90 4.23 -8.49
CA GLU A 27 -6.78 4.88 -7.51
C GLU A 27 -7.52 3.83 -6.65
N ILE A 28 -8.11 2.82 -7.30
CA ILE A 28 -8.81 1.71 -6.63
C ILE A 28 -7.81 0.81 -5.91
N GLY A 29 -6.66 0.52 -6.52
CA GLY A 29 -5.60 -0.30 -5.95
C GLY A 29 -5.02 0.27 -4.65
N LEU A 30 -4.87 1.59 -4.55
CA LEU A 30 -4.43 2.25 -3.32
C LEU A 30 -5.47 2.10 -2.18
N GLY A 31 -6.76 2.21 -2.49
CA GLY A 31 -7.84 2.00 -1.51
C GLY A 31 -7.89 0.55 -1.03
N LEU A 32 -7.93 -0.39 -1.98
CA LEU A 32 -7.95 -1.82 -1.70
C LEU A 32 -6.68 -2.27 -0.96
N GLY A 33 -5.51 -1.76 -1.34
CA GLY A 33 -4.24 -2.07 -0.68
C GLY A 33 -4.20 -1.61 0.78
N LYS A 34 -4.74 -0.43 1.10
CA LYS A 34 -4.90 0.02 2.48
C LYS A 34 -5.86 -0.88 3.25
N ALA A 35 -6.99 -1.27 2.65
CA ALA A 35 -7.97 -2.16 3.25
C ALA A 35 -7.38 -3.55 3.54
N ILE A 36 -6.72 -4.17 2.56
CA ILE A 36 -6.05 -5.47 2.72
C ILE A 36 -4.95 -5.38 3.78
N ARG A 37 -4.18 -4.29 3.81
CA ARG A 37 -3.13 -4.09 4.83
C ARG A 37 -3.72 -3.94 6.23
N GLY A 38 -4.83 -3.22 6.39
CA GLY A 38 -5.55 -3.09 7.66
C GLY A 38 -6.14 -4.43 8.11
N PHE A 39 -6.77 -5.16 7.17
CA PHE A 39 -7.31 -6.50 7.42
C PHE A 39 -6.23 -7.48 7.85
N LYS A 40 -5.09 -7.52 7.13
CA LYS A 40 -3.96 -8.38 7.48
C LYS A 40 -3.41 -8.08 8.87
N LYS A 41 -3.31 -6.80 9.25
CA LYS A 41 -2.85 -6.38 10.58
C LYS A 41 -3.80 -6.85 11.68
N GLY A 42 -5.08 -6.54 11.56
CA GLY A 42 -6.09 -6.97 12.54
C GLY A 42 -6.24 -8.49 12.64
N MET A 43 -5.90 -9.23 11.58
CA MET A 43 -5.91 -10.69 11.59
C MET A 43 -4.58 -11.31 12.10
N SER A 44 -3.49 -10.54 12.13
CA SER A 44 -2.16 -10.99 12.59
C SER A 44 -1.81 -10.50 14.00
N GLU A 45 -2.55 -9.53 14.55
CA GLU A 45 -2.43 -9.08 15.95
C GLU A 45 -3.38 -9.90 16.83
N PRO A 46 -2.90 -10.91 17.58
CA PRO A 46 -3.67 -11.45 18.70
C PRO A 46 -3.82 -10.34 19.75
N ASP A 47 -5.03 -10.15 20.29
CA ASP A 47 -5.43 -9.10 21.25
C ASP A 47 -4.31 -8.62 22.19
N ALA A 48 -3.51 -7.67 21.74
CA ALA A 48 -2.55 -6.96 22.55
C ALA A 48 -2.75 -5.48 22.28
N ILE A 49 -3.26 -4.79 23.29
CA ILE A 49 -3.46 -3.35 23.30
C ILE A 49 -2.08 -2.70 23.11
N ASP A 50 -1.75 -2.30 21.88
CA ASP A 50 -0.47 -1.67 21.56
C ASP A 50 -0.55 -0.15 21.86
N VAL A 51 -0.15 0.23 23.08
CA VAL A 51 0.02 1.62 23.53
C VAL A 51 1.37 2.21 23.10
N THR A 52 1.82 1.94 21.87
CA THR A 52 3.02 2.57 21.34
C THR A 52 2.64 3.77 20.44
N PRO A 53 2.89 5.03 20.86
CA PRO A 53 2.76 6.16 19.97
C PRO A 53 3.75 5.97 18.82
N LYS A 54 3.22 5.85 17.60
CA LYS A 54 4.04 5.75 16.40
C LYS A 54 4.73 7.10 16.20
N GLU A 55 5.97 7.17 16.68
CA GLU A 55 6.87 8.31 16.56
C GLU A 55 7.02 8.66 15.07
N LYS A 56 6.27 9.69 14.65
CA LYS A 56 6.41 10.33 13.36
C LYS A 56 7.43 11.44 13.61
N GLY A 57 8.62 11.25 13.05
CA GLY A 57 9.74 12.17 13.24
C GLY A 57 9.35 13.62 13.00
N GLU A 58 9.78 14.47 13.92
CA GLU A 58 9.94 15.90 13.71
C GLU A 58 11.32 16.33 14.23
N GLU A 59 11.83 17.34 13.54
CA GLU A 59 13.15 17.95 13.54
C GLU A 59 13.71 18.25 14.95
N THR A 60 15.04 18.30 15.08
CA THR A 60 15.76 19.50 15.56
C THR A 60 17.27 19.24 15.73
N ARG A 61 18.05 19.98 14.94
CA ARG A 61 19.38 20.57 15.21
C ARG A 61 20.38 19.76 16.03
N LYS A 62 21.44 19.28 15.37
CA LYS A 62 22.76 19.14 16.00
C LYS A 62 23.64 20.32 15.57
N GLU A 63 23.35 21.49 16.12
CA GLU A 63 24.31 22.57 16.24
C GLU A 63 24.96 22.50 17.62
N GLY A 64 26.27 22.25 17.61
CA GLY A 64 27.23 22.89 18.51
C GLY A 64 27.26 22.52 19.99
N VAL A 65 28.42 22.86 20.55
CA VAL A 65 28.69 23.13 21.97
C VAL A 65 28.99 21.86 22.78
N GLU A 66 30.25 21.40 22.83
CA GLU A 66 31.35 21.96 23.64
C GLU A 66 31.39 21.38 25.07
N LYS A 67 32.54 20.76 25.39
CA LYS A 67 33.15 20.57 26.73
C LYS A 67 32.35 19.68 27.71
N HIS A 68 32.97 18.86 28.54
CA HIS A 68 34.26 18.92 29.22
C HIS A 68 34.65 17.49 29.62
#